data_AF-A0AAW2E1C7-F1
#
_entry.id   AF-A0AAW2E1C7-F1
#
_cell.length_a   1.000
_cell.length_b   1.000
_cell.length_c   1.000
_cell.angle_alpha   90.00
_cell.angle_beta   90.00
_cell.angle_gamma   90.00
#
_symmetry.space_group_name_H-M   'P 1'
#
loop_
_entity.id
_entity.type
_entity.pdbx_description
1 polymer ?
#
loop_
_entity_poly.entity_id
_entity_poly.type
_entity_poly.pdbx_seq_one_letter_code
_entity_poly.pdbx_strand_id
1 'polypeptide(L)'
;MKDRKSETKRDNHTFTRAKMHVIRRVRWEKPDTCWVKLNYDGSSRKNPGVADSGGLIRNEKGEWICGFAKKIGITTRFTAELWGLRDGLLQCLNLNLSSVLIELDAKAIVDLLANPDYSNNVISPLVDDCRFLMAQLLRVQVRHYFQKANRCANALARLRSEQSSDFLLFNCPPVDIVDFFNFDANGLYLSRLCPEPVFSL
;
A
#
# COMPACT_ATOMS: atom_id res chain seq x y z
N MET A 1 54.24 -7.94 -51.09
CA MET A 1 53.27 -6.86 -51.36
C MET A 1 51.88 -7.48 -51.41
N LYS A 2 51.16 -7.45 -50.28
CA LYS A 2 49.69 -7.46 -50.16
C LYS A 2 49.34 -7.45 -48.67
N ASP A 3 48.56 -6.45 -48.32
CA ASP A 3 48.43 -5.85 -47.01
C ASP A 3 47.61 -6.68 -46.02
N ARG A 4 48.04 -6.62 -44.75
CA ARG A 4 47.24 -6.94 -43.58
C ARG A 4 46.17 -5.85 -43.43
N LYS A 5 44.90 -6.20 -43.53
CA LYS A 5 43.82 -5.37 -42.96
C LYS A 5 43.43 -5.95 -41.61
N SER A 6 43.91 -5.31 -40.55
CA SER A 6 43.42 -5.47 -39.19
C SER A 6 42.03 -4.84 -39.09
N GLU A 7 41.00 -5.66 -38.93
CA GLU A 7 39.66 -5.21 -38.60
C GLU A 7 39.58 -4.90 -37.10
N THR A 8 39.58 -3.60 -36.79
CA THR A 8 39.35 -3.07 -35.45
C THR A 8 37.89 -3.31 -35.06
N LYS A 9 37.62 -4.30 -34.20
CA LYS A 9 36.33 -4.46 -33.53
C LYS A 9 36.05 -3.20 -32.71
N ARG A 10 34.98 -2.48 -33.05
CA ARG A 10 34.47 -1.36 -32.24
C ARG A 10 33.68 -1.96 -31.08
N ASP A 11 34.19 -1.77 -29.87
CA ASP A 11 33.47 -2.08 -28.64
C ASP A 11 32.30 -1.10 -28.49
N ASN A 12 31.10 -1.55 -28.82
CA ASN A 12 29.86 -0.86 -28.49
C ASN A 12 29.60 -1.00 -26.98
N HIS A 13 30.28 -0.18 -26.19
CA HIS A 13 29.87 0.05 -24.81
C HIS A 13 28.56 0.85 -24.81
N THR A 14 27.45 0.13 -24.67
CA THR A 14 26.14 0.69 -24.35
C THR A 14 26.23 1.33 -22.97
N PHE A 15 26.48 2.64 -22.92
CA PHE A 15 26.38 3.41 -21.69
C PHE A 15 24.94 3.31 -21.17
N THR A 16 24.73 2.48 -20.15
CA THR A 16 23.46 2.46 -19.43
C THR A 16 23.38 3.79 -18.68
N ARG A 17 22.48 4.68 -19.12
CA ARG A 17 22.26 5.99 -18.47
C ARG A 17 21.95 5.75 -16.99
N ALA A 18 22.83 6.23 -16.11
CA ALA A 18 22.63 6.14 -14.68
C ALA A 18 21.28 6.75 -14.32
N LYS A 19 20.40 5.97 -13.68
CA LYS A 19 19.15 6.51 -13.13
C LYS A 19 19.53 7.48 -12.02
N MET A 20 19.34 8.77 -12.26
CA MET A 20 19.48 9.79 -11.25
C MET A 20 18.45 9.52 -10.15
N HIS A 21 18.92 9.47 -8.91
CA HIS A 21 18.08 9.28 -7.76
C HIS A 21 18.01 10.59 -6.97
N VAL A 22 16.79 11.01 -6.64
CA VAL A 22 16.52 12.23 -5.88
C VAL A 22 16.06 11.84 -4.48
N ILE A 23 16.59 12.52 -3.46
CA ILE A 23 16.10 12.39 -2.09
C ILE A 23 14.79 13.20 -1.98
N ARG A 24 13.69 12.52 -1.70
CA ARG A 24 12.39 13.13 -1.41
C ARG A 24 12.03 12.93 0.05
N ARG A 25 11.49 13.97 0.67
CA ARG A 25 10.88 13.89 2.01
C ARG A 25 9.47 13.33 1.84
N VAL A 26 9.16 12.25 2.55
CA VAL A 26 7.85 11.60 2.52
C VAL A 26 7.30 11.60 3.94
N ARG A 27 6.07 12.08 4.12
CA ARG A 27 5.35 12.09 5.39
C ARG A 27 3.91 11.65 5.14
N TRP A 28 3.29 11.10 6.16
CA TRP A 28 1.85 10.91 6.16
C TRP A 28 1.15 12.27 6.08
N GLU A 29 0.10 12.34 5.27
CA GLU A 29 -0.71 13.55 5.10
C GLU A 29 -2.14 13.26 5.49
N LYS A 30 -2.76 14.17 6.24
CA LYS A 30 -4.18 14.07 6.57
C LYS A 30 -5.05 14.14 5.30
N PRO A 31 -6.21 13.47 5.28
CA PRO A 31 -7.14 13.63 4.17
C PRO A 31 -7.78 15.03 4.18
N ASP A 32 -8.45 15.38 3.08
CA ASP A 32 -9.20 16.63 2.97
C ASP A 32 -10.36 16.68 3.98
N THR A 33 -10.88 17.88 4.25
CA THR A 33 -12.06 18.06 5.12
C THR A 33 -13.25 17.22 4.62
N CYS A 34 -13.98 16.65 5.57
CA CYS A 34 -15.07 15.69 5.41
C CYS A 34 -14.67 14.31 4.89
N TRP A 35 -13.37 14.01 4.77
CA TRP A 35 -12.89 12.68 4.41
C TRP A 35 -12.26 11.96 5.59
N VAL A 36 -12.44 10.63 5.60
CA VAL A 36 -11.62 9.72 6.40
C VAL A 36 -10.60 9.05 5.49
N LYS A 37 -9.48 8.63 6.06
CA LYS A 37 -8.43 7.93 5.35
C LYS A 37 -8.29 6.51 5.87
N LEU A 38 -8.46 5.53 4.99
CA LEU A 38 -8.13 4.13 5.21
C LEU A 38 -6.71 3.87 4.68
N ASN A 39 -5.79 3.58 5.58
CA ASN A 39 -4.45 3.10 5.26
C ASN A 39 -4.40 1.60 5.60
N TYR A 40 -4.00 0.74 4.66
CA TYR A 40 -3.84 -0.70 4.92
C TYR A 40 -2.58 -1.26 4.25
N ASP A 41 -2.15 -2.44 4.69
CA ASP A 41 -1.05 -3.23 4.10
C ASP A 41 -1.36 -4.73 4.25
N GLY A 42 -0.94 -5.49 3.25
CA GLY A 42 -0.91 -6.94 3.26
C GLY A 42 0.52 -7.45 3.32
N SER A 43 0.83 -8.27 4.30
CA SER A 43 2.15 -8.87 4.47
C SER A 43 2.12 -10.36 4.18
N SER A 44 3.19 -10.89 3.59
CA SER A 44 3.42 -12.33 3.47
C SER A 44 4.90 -12.63 3.59
N ARG A 45 5.27 -13.61 4.43
CA ARG A 45 6.68 -13.96 4.71
C ARG A 45 7.40 -14.59 3.51
N LYS A 46 6.65 -15.22 2.61
CA LYS A 46 7.09 -15.80 1.33
C LYS A 46 6.01 -15.52 0.29
N ASN A 47 6.21 -15.89 -0.98
CA ASN A 47 5.20 -15.67 -2.01
C ASN A 47 4.94 -16.97 -2.81
N PRO A 48 3.99 -17.83 -2.39
CA PRO A 48 3.09 -17.71 -1.22
C PRO A 48 3.77 -18.05 0.13
N GLY A 49 3.19 -17.58 1.23
CA GLY A 49 3.68 -17.80 2.59
C GLY A 49 2.65 -17.41 3.65
N VAL A 50 3.02 -17.55 4.93
CA VAL A 50 2.19 -17.05 6.05
C VAL A 50 1.97 -15.55 5.84
N ALA A 51 0.71 -15.19 5.81
CA ALA A 51 0.22 -13.89 5.43
C ALA A 51 -0.76 -13.34 6.45
N ASP A 52 -0.67 -12.04 6.61
CA ASP A 52 -1.41 -11.23 7.56
C ASP A 52 -1.80 -9.93 6.85
N SER A 53 -2.85 -9.27 7.29
CA SER A 53 -3.20 -7.92 6.86
C SER A 53 -3.49 -7.04 8.05
N GLY A 54 -3.38 -5.74 7.85
CA GLY A 54 -3.71 -4.77 8.88
C GLY A 54 -3.88 -3.39 8.29
N GLY A 55 -4.56 -2.55 9.05
CA GLY A 55 -4.85 -1.20 8.59
C GLY A 55 -5.52 -0.38 9.65
N LEU A 56 -5.69 0.89 9.34
CA LEU A 56 -6.28 1.87 10.23
C LEU A 56 -7.05 2.92 9.44
N ILE A 57 -8.04 3.47 10.12
CA ILE A 57 -8.90 4.54 9.65
C ILE A 57 -8.63 5.76 10.53
N ARG A 58 -8.34 6.89 9.88
CA ARG A 58 -8.14 8.18 10.53
C ARG A 58 -9.10 9.23 9.99
N ASN A 59 -9.51 10.18 10.81
CA ASN A 59 -10.38 11.28 10.37
C ASN A 59 -9.60 12.41 9.67
N GLU A 60 -10.29 13.46 9.27
CA GLU A 60 -9.75 14.70 8.67
C GLU A 60 -8.70 15.42 9.54
N LYS A 61 -8.72 15.21 10.86
CA LYS A 61 -7.74 15.76 11.81
C LYS A 61 -6.54 14.82 12.00
N GLY A 62 -6.55 13.64 11.39
CA GLY A 62 -5.57 12.59 11.59
C GLY A 62 -5.73 11.78 12.87
N GLU A 63 -6.86 11.96 13.57
CA GLU A 63 -7.16 11.22 14.79
C GLU A 63 -7.57 9.78 14.45
N TRP A 64 -7.21 8.85 15.34
CA TRP A 64 -7.55 7.43 15.20
C TRP A 64 -9.05 7.22 15.31
N ILE A 65 -9.67 6.59 14.32
CA ILE A 65 -11.05 6.10 14.40
C ILE A 65 -11.07 4.63 14.77
N CYS A 66 -10.32 3.81 14.03
CA CYS A 66 -10.31 2.36 14.17
C CYS A 66 -9.02 1.79 13.57
N GLY A 67 -8.49 0.73 14.15
CA GLY A 67 -7.48 -0.11 13.52
C GLY A 67 -7.89 -1.57 13.53
N PHE A 68 -7.30 -2.35 12.64
CA PHE A 68 -7.55 -3.77 12.54
C PHE A 68 -6.27 -4.54 12.18
N ALA A 69 -6.25 -5.80 12.57
CA ALA A 69 -5.24 -6.76 12.14
C ALA A 69 -5.84 -8.15 11.99
N LYS A 70 -5.46 -8.87 10.94
CA LYS A 70 -6.02 -10.16 10.58
C LYS A 70 -4.94 -11.15 10.20
N LYS A 71 -5.08 -12.38 10.69
CA LYS A 71 -4.34 -13.53 10.21
C LYS A 71 -5.09 -14.14 9.03
N ILE A 72 -4.45 -14.24 7.87
CA ILE A 72 -5.10 -14.72 6.65
C ILE A 72 -4.82 -16.21 6.44
N GLY A 73 -3.61 -16.66 6.76
CA GLY A 73 -3.16 -18.03 6.48
C GLY A 73 -2.04 -18.04 5.44
N ILE A 74 -2.00 -19.03 4.55
CA ILE A 74 -0.96 -19.12 3.52
C ILE A 74 -1.48 -18.50 2.21
N THR A 75 -0.89 -17.38 1.79
CA THR A 75 -1.23 -16.77 0.50
C THR A 75 -0.10 -15.88 -0.05
N THR A 76 -0.32 -15.33 -1.24
CA THR A 76 0.60 -14.37 -1.88
C THR A 76 0.51 -13.00 -1.22
N ARG A 77 1.55 -12.17 -1.35
CA ARG A 77 1.48 -10.76 -0.91
C ARG A 77 0.30 -10.04 -1.56
N PHE A 78 0.09 -10.25 -2.87
CA PHE A 78 -0.98 -9.61 -3.62
C PHE A 78 -2.37 -9.97 -3.07
N THR A 79 -2.62 -11.24 -2.77
CA THR A 79 -3.87 -11.68 -2.16
C THR A 79 -4.03 -11.15 -0.73
N ALA A 80 -2.95 -11.06 0.05
CA ALA A 80 -2.97 -10.51 1.40
C ALA A 80 -3.40 -9.03 1.42
N GLU A 81 -2.90 -8.26 0.45
CA GLU A 81 -3.29 -6.85 0.26
C GLU A 81 -4.78 -6.73 -0.08
N LEU A 82 -5.30 -7.56 -1.00
CA LEU A 82 -6.74 -7.56 -1.31
C LEU A 82 -7.61 -7.94 -0.12
N TRP A 83 -7.17 -8.85 0.74
CA TRP A 83 -7.84 -9.12 2.01
C TRP A 83 -7.83 -7.90 2.93
N GLY A 84 -6.68 -7.23 3.07
CA GLY A 84 -6.57 -5.99 3.83
C GLY A 84 -7.52 -4.90 3.32
N LEU A 85 -7.66 -4.75 2.00
CA LEU A 85 -8.63 -3.85 1.38
C LEU A 85 -10.05 -4.22 1.77
N ARG A 86 -10.45 -5.48 1.57
CA ARG A 86 -11.80 -5.97 1.86
C ARG A 86 -12.16 -5.73 3.33
N ASP A 87 -11.27 -6.10 4.24
CA ASP A 87 -11.50 -5.94 5.68
C ASP A 87 -11.58 -4.47 6.08
N GLY A 88 -10.74 -3.60 5.51
CA GLY A 88 -10.79 -2.16 5.71
C GLY A 88 -12.09 -1.53 5.18
N LEU A 89 -12.55 -1.94 4.01
CA LEU A 89 -13.83 -1.51 3.44
C LEU A 89 -15.01 -1.91 4.32
N LEU A 90 -15.01 -3.13 4.85
CA LEU A 90 -16.02 -3.58 5.81
C LEU A 90 -16.01 -2.71 7.07
N GLN A 91 -14.83 -2.32 7.57
CA GLN A 91 -14.77 -1.39 8.71
C GLN A 91 -15.35 -0.02 8.36
N CYS A 92 -15.09 0.51 7.17
CA CYS A 92 -15.68 1.78 6.73
C CYS A 92 -17.21 1.72 6.68
N LEU A 93 -17.78 0.62 6.16
CA LEU A 93 -19.24 0.43 6.11
C LEU A 93 -19.85 0.24 7.50
N ASN A 94 -19.24 -0.59 8.36
CA ASN A 94 -19.70 -0.82 9.73
C ASN A 94 -19.72 0.47 10.57
N LEU A 95 -18.79 1.38 10.29
CA LEU A 95 -18.69 2.69 10.93
C LEU A 95 -19.56 3.77 10.24
N ASN A 96 -20.34 3.41 9.22
CA ASN A 96 -21.18 4.31 8.42
C ASN A 96 -20.41 5.49 7.81
N LEU A 97 -19.17 5.26 7.38
CA LEU A 97 -18.31 6.29 6.81
C LEU A 97 -18.72 6.56 5.35
N SER A 98 -18.92 7.83 5.02
CA SER A 98 -19.45 8.23 3.71
C SER A 98 -18.39 8.60 2.68
N SER A 99 -17.31 9.29 3.09
CA SER A 99 -16.25 9.76 2.18
C SER A 99 -14.90 9.17 2.59
N VAL A 100 -14.41 8.19 1.84
CA VAL A 100 -13.23 7.39 2.20
C VAL A 100 -12.12 7.54 1.16
N LEU A 101 -10.96 8.01 1.61
CA LEU A 101 -9.71 7.98 0.86
C LEU A 101 -8.95 6.71 1.23
N ILE A 102 -8.75 5.83 0.27
CA ILE A 102 -8.04 4.55 0.43
C ILE A 102 -6.61 4.71 -0.09
N GLU A 103 -5.64 4.41 0.75
CA GLU A 103 -4.22 4.46 0.44
C GLU A 103 -3.54 3.11 0.71
N LEU A 104 -2.86 2.59 -0.32
CA LEU A 104 -2.19 1.29 -0.34
C LEU A 104 -0.85 1.36 -1.07
N ASP A 105 0.08 0.46 -0.74
CA ASP A 105 1.41 0.44 -1.36
C ASP A 105 1.50 -0.45 -2.61
N ALA A 106 0.45 -1.23 -2.89
CA ALA A 106 0.37 -2.14 -4.01
C ALA A 106 -0.19 -1.45 -5.27
N LYS A 107 0.69 -0.85 -6.08
CA LYS A 107 0.30 -0.22 -7.37
C LYS A 107 -0.49 -1.17 -8.27
N ALA A 108 -0.14 -2.46 -8.29
CA ALA A 108 -0.86 -3.47 -9.07
C ALA A 108 -2.35 -3.57 -8.68
N ILE A 109 -2.69 -3.36 -7.40
CA ILE A 109 -4.09 -3.37 -6.95
C ILE A 109 -4.78 -2.05 -7.32
N VAL A 110 -4.08 -0.92 -7.23
CA VAL A 110 -4.64 0.36 -7.72
C VAL A 110 -5.01 0.25 -9.21
N ASP A 111 -4.09 -0.29 -10.02
CA ASP A 111 -4.31 -0.46 -11.46
C ASP A 111 -5.42 -1.49 -11.75
N LEU A 112 -5.51 -2.56 -10.95
CA LEU A 112 -6.57 -3.58 -11.02
C LEU A 112 -7.97 -3.00 -10.72
N LEU A 113 -8.08 -2.17 -9.68
CA LEU A 113 -9.35 -1.56 -9.28
C LEU A 113 -9.80 -0.50 -10.28
N ALA A 114 -8.85 0.16 -10.95
CA ALA A 114 -9.13 1.15 -11.99
C ALA A 114 -9.55 0.51 -13.33
N ASN A 115 -9.18 -0.74 -13.59
CA ASN A 115 -9.50 -1.44 -14.84
C ASN A 115 -10.66 -2.43 -14.66
N PRO A 116 -11.87 -2.14 -15.17
CA PRO A 116 -13.02 -3.04 -15.04
C PRO A 116 -12.85 -4.35 -15.82
N ASP A 117 -12.04 -4.35 -16.89
CA ASP A 117 -11.88 -5.49 -17.79
C ASP A 117 -10.79 -6.48 -17.34
N TYR A 118 -10.05 -6.17 -16.28
CA TYR A 118 -8.98 -7.02 -15.79
C TYR A 118 -9.57 -8.27 -15.11
N SER A 119 -9.38 -9.44 -15.74
CA SER A 119 -9.84 -10.74 -15.24
C SER A 119 -8.68 -11.66 -14.90
N ASN A 120 -8.59 -12.07 -13.63
CA ASN A 120 -7.83 -13.23 -13.20
C ASN A 120 -8.78 -14.14 -12.41
N ASN A 121 -9.15 -15.27 -13.00
CA ASN A 121 -10.27 -16.11 -12.55
C ASN A 121 -10.17 -16.56 -11.07
N VAL A 122 -8.95 -16.73 -10.53
CA VAL A 122 -8.75 -17.18 -9.14
C VAL A 122 -8.98 -16.05 -8.13
N ILE A 123 -8.71 -14.80 -8.51
CA ILE A 123 -8.75 -13.65 -7.60
C ILE A 123 -9.99 -12.79 -7.85
N SER A 124 -10.69 -13.00 -8.98
CA SER A 124 -11.90 -12.28 -9.36
C SER A 124 -12.90 -12.15 -8.22
N PRO A 125 -13.28 -13.22 -7.48
CA PRO A 125 -14.30 -13.08 -6.45
C PRO A 125 -13.92 -12.08 -5.35
N LEU A 126 -12.64 -12.05 -4.95
CA LEU A 126 -12.16 -11.13 -3.92
C LEU A 126 -12.09 -9.68 -4.43
N VAL A 127 -11.75 -9.48 -5.70
CA VAL A 127 -11.76 -8.17 -6.35
C VAL A 127 -13.18 -7.66 -6.51
N ASP A 128 -14.09 -8.54 -6.94
CA ASP A 128 -15.51 -8.23 -7.13
C ASP A 128 -16.17 -7.89 -5.79
N ASP A 129 -15.85 -8.62 -4.71
CA ASP A 129 -16.21 -8.26 -3.33
C ASP A 129 -15.72 -6.84 -2.98
N CYS A 130 -14.45 -6.52 -3.25
CA CYS A 130 -13.93 -5.18 -2.96
C CYS A 130 -14.64 -4.09 -3.78
N ARG A 131 -14.90 -4.33 -5.07
CA ARG A 131 -15.66 -3.41 -5.93
C ARG A 131 -17.08 -3.22 -5.43
N PHE A 132 -17.74 -4.29 -5.02
CA PHE A 132 -19.08 -4.26 -4.45
C PHE A 132 -19.14 -3.47 -3.14
N LEU A 133 -18.16 -3.65 -2.25
CA LEU A 133 -18.07 -2.89 -0.99
C LEU A 133 -17.74 -1.41 -1.25
N MET A 134 -16.85 -1.10 -2.20
CA MET A 134 -16.56 0.28 -2.58
C MET A 134 -17.78 1.00 -3.15
N ALA A 135 -18.61 0.30 -3.95
CA ALA A 135 -19.82 0.86 -4.53
C ALA A 135 -20.90 1.25 -3.51
N GLN A 136 -20.80 0.74 -2.27
CA GLN A 136 -21.70 1.11 -1.17
C GLN A 136 -21.27 2.40 -0.45
N LEU A 137 -20.05 2.89 -0.67
CA LEU A 137 -19.58 4.16 -0.12
C LEU A 137 -20.05 5.31 -1.00
N LEU A 138 -20.50 6.42 -0.38
CA LEU A 138 -20.97 7.59 -1.13
C LEU A 138 -19.87 8.24 -1.96
N ARG A 139 -18.66 8.33 -1.40
CA ARG A 139 -17.49 8.90 -2.07
C ARG A 139 -16.26 8.05 -1.74
N VAL A 140 -15.62 7.51 -2.77
CA VAL A 140 -14.39 6.72 -2.63
C VAL A 140 -13.31 7.26 -3.55
N GLN A 141 -12.09 7.35 -3.03
CA GLN A 141 -10.89 7.61 -3.82
C GLN A 141 -9.83 6.58 -3.47
N VAL A 142 -9.18 6.01 -4.48
CA VAL A 142 -8.08 5.05 -4.29
C VAL A 142 -6.80 5.69 -4.78
N ARG A 143 -5.76 5.72 -3.94
CA ARG A 143 -4.45 6.28 -4.29
C ARG A 143 -3.34 5.32 -3.94
N HIS A 144 -2.37 5.21 -4.85
CA HIS A 144 -1.11 4.56 -4.52
C HIS A 144 -0.34 5.45 -3.54
N TYR A 145 0.12 4.86 -2.44
CA TYR A 145 0.85 5.57 -1.40
C TYR A 145 2.11 4.78 -1.00
N PHE A 146 3.25 5.46 -0.99
CA PHE A 146 4.52 4.76 -0.83
C PHE A 146 4.72 4.20 0.58
N GLN A 147 5.01 2.90 0.64
CA GLN A 147 5.18 2.06 1.83
C GLN A 147 5.93 2.71 3.02
N LYS A 148 6.98 3.52 2.76
CA LYS A 148 7.76 4.16 3.84
C LYS A 148 6.93 5.10 4.72
N ALA A 149 5.85 5.67 4.21
CA ALA A 149 4.97 6.53 4.98
C ALA A 149 3.70 5.81 5.48
N ASN A 150 3.51 4.54 5.12
CA ASN A 150 2.39 3.71 5.58
C ASN A 150 2.76 2.85 6.82
N ARG A 151 3.62 3.35 7.71
CA ARG A 151 4.25 2.53 8.77
C ARG A 151 3.25 1.94 9.76
N CYS A 152 2.19 2.68 10.09
CA CYS A 152 1.16 2.17 11.01
C CYS A 152 0.45 0.95 10.44
N ALA A 153 0.02 1.00 9.18
CA ALA A 153 -0.64 -0.13 8.53
C ALA A 153 0.32 -1.33 8.39
N ASN A 154 1.56 -1.09 7.96
CA ASN A 154 2.58 -2.15 7.85
C ASN A 154 2.87 -2.83 9.20
N ALA A 155 2.91 -2.05 10.29
CA ALA A 155 3.14 -2.57 11.62
C ALA A 155 1.92 -3.37 12.12
N LEU A 156 0.69 -2.88 11.88
CA LEU A 156 -0.54 -3.64 12.17
C LEU A 156 -0.60 -4.95 11.37
N ALA A 157 -0.20 -4.93 10.10
CA ALA A 157 -0.14 -6.11 9.24
C ALA A 157 0.94 -7.13 9.65
N ARG A 158 1.82 -6.78 10.60
CA ARG A 158 2.86 -7.68 11.14
C ARG A 158 2.67 -8.01 12.62
N LEU A 159 1.75 -7.32 13.30
CA LEU A 159 1.48 -7.45 14.73
C LEU A 159 1.08 -8.88 15.14
N ARG A 160 0.48 -9.65 14.22
CA ARG A 160 -0.24 -10.89 14.55
C ARG A 160 0.54 -12.19 14.41
N SER A 161 1.81 -12.15 14.04
CA SER A 161 2.54 -13.40 13.82
C SER A 161 2.72 -14.28 15.08
N GLU A 162 2.26 -13.79 16.25
CA GLU A 162 2.42 -14.43 17.57
C GLU A 162 1.10 -14.61 18.38
N GLN A 163 -0.08 -14.18 17.90
CA GLN A 163 -1.34 -14.23 18.68
C GLN A 163 -2.41 -15.20 18.11
N SER A 164 -3.36 -15.63 18.96
CA SER A 164 -4.28 -16.76 18.69
C SER A 164 -5.59 -16.46 17.96
N SER A 165 -6.15 -15.23 18.02
CA SER A 165 -7.41 -14.92 17.31
C SER A 165 -7.17 -14.74 15.78
N ASP A 166 -8.23 -14.70 14.98
CA ASP A 166 -8.10 -14.51 13.53
C ASP A 166 -8.26 -13.04 13.10
N PHE A 167 -9.12 -12.27 13.79
CA PHE A 167 -9.32 -10.83 13.54
C PHE A 167 -9.29 -10.02 14.85
N LEU A 168 -8.59 -8.88 14.85
CA LEU A 168 -8.54 -7.92 15.96
C LEU A 168 -9.01 -6.55 15.50
N LEU A 169 -9.74 -5.88 16.40
CA LEU A 169 -10.15 -4.49 16.27
C LEU A 169 -9.54 -3.66 17.39
N PHE A 170 -9.14 -2.45 17.05
CA PHE A 170 -8.44 -1.53 17.94
C PHE A 170 -9.15 -0.17 17.92
N ASN A 171 -9.79 0.17 19.04
CA ASN A 171 -10.45 1.47 19.22
C ASN A 171 -9.44 2.60 19.52
N CYS A 172 -8.20 2.26 19.83
CA CYS A 172 -7.08 3.18 20.03
C CYS A 172 -5.79 2.54 19.48
N PRO A 173 -4.72 3.33 19.22
CA PRO A 173 -3.45 2.79 18.73
C PRO A 173 -2.85 1.79 19.74
N PRO A 174 -2.50 0.55 19.32
CA PRO A 174 -1.71 -0.36 20.16
C PRO A 174 -0.34 0.23 20.50
N VAL A 175 0.26 -0.18 21.63
CA VAL A 175 1.55 0.33 22.13
C VAL A 175 2.63 0.33 21.03
N ASP A 176 2.74 -0.76 20.28
CA ASP A 176 3.73 -0.92 19.20
C ASP A 176 3.52 0.03 18.00
N ILE A 177 2.36 0.67 17.93
CA ILE A 177 1.94 1.58 16.84
C ILE A 177 1.99 3.04 17.27
N VAL A 178 1.96 3.33 18.58
CA VAL A 178 1.88 4.70 19.14
C VAL A 178 2.99 5.59 18.60
N ASP A 179 4.22 5.10 18.51
CA ASP A 179 5.35 5.90 18.02
C ASP A 179 5.20 6.27 16.55
N PHE A 180 4.75 5.33 15.71
CA PHE A 180 4.50 5.61 14.29
C PHE A 180 3.32 6.58 14.14
N PHE A 181 2.28 6.40 14.94
CA PHE A 181 1.11 7.27 14.93
C PHE A 181 1.46 8.70 15.36
N ASN A 182 2.21 8.86 16.44
CA ASN A 182 2.68 10.16 16.93
C ASN A 182 3.64 10.82 15.94
N PHE A 183 4.51 10.06 15.28
CA PHE A 183 5.39 10.60 14.24
C PHE A 183 4.57 11.21 13.09
N ASP A 184 3.52 10.52 12.65
CA ASP A 184 2.62 11.01 11.59
C ASP A 184 1.84 12.24 12.07
N ALA A 185 1.32 12.23 13.32
CA ALA A 185 0.56 13.33 13.91
C ALA A 185 1.40 14.62 14.08
N ASN A 186 2.70 14.48 14.37
CA ASN A 186 3.64 15.60 14.44
C ASN A 186 4.14 16.06 13.06
N GLY A 187 3.65 15.48 11.97
CA GLY A 187 4.01 15.88 10.60
C GLY A 187 5.47 15.61 10.23
N LEU A 188 6.13 14.69 10.96
CA LEU A 188 7.51 14.31 10.71
C LEU A 188 7.63 13.55 9.38
N TYR A 189 8.82 13.59 8.78
CA TYR A 189 9.07 13.02 7.45
C TYR A 189 10.26 12.07 7.45
N LEU A 190 10.26 11.15 6.49
CA LEU A 190 11.37 10.26 6.18
C LEU A 190 11.98 10.64 4.83
N SER A 191 13.30 10.62 4.77
CA SER A 191 14.04 10.76 3.51
C SER A 191 13.98 9.46 2.71
N ARG A 192 13.56 9.54 1.45
CA ARG A 192 13.51 8.42 0.52
C ARG A 192 14.29 8.75 -0.74
N LEU A 193 15.14 7.82 -1.14
CA LEU A 193 15.77 7.84 -2.45
C LEU A 193 14.75 7.34 -3.50
N CYS A 194 14.34 8.22 -4.41
CA CYS A 194 13.40 7.92 -5.49
C CYS A 194 14.10 8.06 -6.85
N PRO A 195 13.86 7.14 -7.81
CA PRO A 195 14.30 7.38 -9.19
C PRO A 195 13.56 8.61 -9.74
N GLU A 196 14.28 9.53 -10.37
CA GLU A 196 13.66 10.71 -10.98
C GLU A 196 12.88 10.29 -12.25
N PRO A 197 11.64 10.76 -12.46
CA PRO A 197 11.07 10.72 -13.80
C PRO A 197 11.92 11.63 -14.68
N VAL A 198 12.45 11.11 -15.79
CA VAL A 198 13.06 11.95 -16.83
C VAL A 198 11.97 12.92 -17.27
N PHE A 199 12.13 14.20 -16.94
CA PHE A 199 11.14 15.24 -17.21
C PHE A 199 10.48 15.05 -18.58
N SER A 200 9.16 14.88 -18.58
CA SER A 200 8.33 15.19 -19.74
C SER A 200 8.30 16.70 -19.86
N LEU A 201 9.13 17.25 -20.76
CA LEU A 201 8.94 18.56 -21.38
C LEU A 201 7.65 18.54 -22.23
#